data_AF-A0A292SB20-F1
#
_entry.id   AF-A0A292SB20-F1
#
_cell.length_a   1.000
_cell.length_b   1.000
_cell.length_c   1.000
_cell.angle_alpha   90.00
_cell.angle_beta   90.00
_cell.angle_gamma   90.00
#
_symmetry.space_group_name_H-M   'P 1'
#
loop_
_entity.id
_entity.type
_entity.pdbx_description
1 polymer ?
#
loop_
_entity_poly.entity_id
_entity_poly.type
_entity_poly.pdbx_seq_one_letter_code
_entity_poly.pdbx_strand_id
1 'polypeptide(L)'
;MGHFFEFDLDAVAQHYEFATNYLDVTKDVRVALFFAYTVCKDGKYYPVQDFNEYKPTLYIANQSLMHVINKNIVRPVGFQAVMRPLLQTAFALNMTSENKDILSNFIEIELPQSPEVALAIYRSFNDGRDIFPDEPVMSLKNIVRERRELNEGLFKQYCREYKKPEAVLREKLEENFRITNTLPLIEPEMFTKMTSEVYDKLIPWIKENISYRKCRYAEENNPNAYQDLFPKSLV
;
A
#
# COMPACT_ATOMS: atom_id res chain seq x y z
N MET A 1 -25.99 -6.45 3.96
CA MET A 1 -25.18 -5.21 4.02
C MET A 1 -23.86 -5.51 3.34
N GLY A 2 -23.59 -4.87 2.21
CA GLY A 2 -22.26 -4.97 1.58
C GLY A 2 -21.22 -4.37 2.50
N HIS A 3 -20.13 -5.09 2.75
CA HIS A 3 -18.98 -4.52 3.43
C HIS A 3 -18.41 -3.45 2.50
N PHE A 4 -18.55 -2.17 2.89
CA PHE A 4 -17.89 -1.08 2.19
C PHE A 4 -16.38 -1.25 2.40
N PHE A 5 -15.67 -1.60 1.33
CA PHE A 5 -14.22 -1.55 1.31
C PHE A 5 -13.80 -0.09 1.17
N GLU A 6 -13.26 0.48 2.24
CA GLU A 6 -12.62 1.80 2.20
C GLU A 6 -11.21 1.64 1.61
N PHE A 7 -10.91 2.40 0.56
CA PHE A 7 -9.60 2.40 -0.08
C PHE A 7 -8.73 3.48 0.59
N ASP A 8 -7.73 3.06 1.37
CA ASP A 8 -6.82 3.98 2.07
C ASP A 8 -5.75 4.46 1.07
N LEU A 9 -6.07 5.59 0.42
CA LEU A 9 -5.26 6.22 -0.62
C LEU A 9 -3.85 6.54 -0.14
N ASP A 10 -3.69 7.03 1.10
CA ASP A 10 -2.39 7.41 1.64
C ASP A 10 -1.52 6.16 1.85
N ALA A 11 -2.08 5.11 2.45
CA ALA A 11 -1.33 3.87 2.68
C ALA A 11 -0.93 3.18 1.36
N VAL A 12 -1.78 3.24 0.33
CA VAL A 12 -1.42 2.79 -1.01
C VAL A 12 -0.36 3.68 -1.64
N ALA A 13 -0.51 5.01 -1.58
CA ALA A 13 0.46 5.93 -2.17
C ALA A 13 1.87 5.69 -1.61
N GLN A 14 1.99 5.43 -0.31
CA GLN A 14 3.24 5.06 0.34
C GLN A 14 3.90 3.83 -0.31
N HIS A 15 3.12 2.76 -0.54
CA HIS A 15 3.59 1.55 -1.22
C HIS A 15 4.06 1.80 -2.65
N TYR A 16 3.60 2.87 -3.30
CA TYR A 16 4.07 3.32 -4.61
C TYR A 16 5.14 4.43 -4.51
N GLU A 17 5.82 4.53 -3.37
CA GLU A 17 6.95 5.45 -3.11
C GLU A 17 6.57 6.94 -3.11
N PHE A 18 5.30 7.27 -2.86
CA PHE A 18 4.95 8.64 -2.50
C PHE A 18 5.23 8.88 -1.03
N ALA A 19 5.70 10.09 -0.70
CA ALA A 19 5.96 10.45 0.69
C ALA A 19 4.63 10.62 1.45
N THR A 20 4.44 9.84 2.50
CA THR A 20 3.28 9.95 3.40
C THR A 20 3.73 9.88 4.86
N ASN A 21 2.78 9.96 5.79
CA ASN A 21 3.00 9.72 7.21
C ASN A 21 2.98 8.22 7.57
N TYR A 22 3.02 7.32 6.61
CA TYR A 22 3.01 5.87 6.86
C TYR A 22 4.40 5.26 6.73
N LEU A 23 4.68 4.28 7.60
CA LEU A 23 5.81 3.36 7.47
C LEU A 23 5.31 2.04 6.88
N ASP A 24 5.92 1.61 5.78
CA ASP A 24 5.59 0.34 5.14
C ASP A 24 6.15 -0.83 5.96
N VAL A 25 5.27 -1.79 6.26
CA VAL A 25 5.63 -3.03 6.94
C VAL A 25 4.93 -4.21 6.27
N THR A 26 5.48 -5.41 6.45
CA THR A 26 4.94 -6.64 5.84
C THR A 26 4.75 -7.73 6.88
N LYS A 27 3.80 -8.64 6.61
CA LYS A 27 3.62 -9.87 7.41
C LYS A 27 4.40 -11.06 6.86
N ASP A 28 4.95 -10.96 5.66
CA ASP A 28 5.78 -12.01 5.08
C ASP A 28 7.26 -11.70 5.36
N VAL A 29 7.89 -12.53 6.20
CA VAL A 29 9.31 -12.41 6.54
C VAL A 29 10.21 -12.46 5.29
N ARG A 30 9.81 -13.17 4.23
CA ARG A 30 10.59 -13.24 2.99
C ARG A 30 10.58 -11.91 2.26
N VAL A 31 9.44 -11.21 2.26
CA VAL A 31 9.32 -9.85 1.68
C VAL A 31 10.17 -8.88 2.49
N ALA A 32 10.14 -8.96 3.83
CA ALA A 32 11.00 -8.15 4.69
C ALA A 32 12.50 -8.40 4.42
N LEU A 33 12.88 -9.67 4.26
CA LEU A 33 14.24 -10.07 3.89
C LEU A 33 14.64 -9.53 2.52
N PHE A 34 13.75 -9.54 1.53
CA PHE A 34 14.02 -8.94 0.23
C PHE A 34 14.43 -7.47 0.39
N PHE A 35 13.67 -6.68 1.12
CA PHE A 35 13.99 -5.26 1.34
C PHE A 35 15.24 -5.07 2.20
N ALA A 36 15.50 -5.93 3.19
CA ALA A 36 16.70 -5.86 4.03
C ALA A 36 17.99 -6.23 3.29
N TYR A 37 17.92 -6.95 2.17
CA TYR A 37 19.08 -7.39 1.39
C TYR A 37 19.20 -6.75 0.01
N THR A 38 18.34 -5.77 -0.29
CA THR A 38 18.38 -5.07 -1.57
C THR A 38 18.51 -3.57 -1.36
N VAL A 39 19.10 -2.90 -2.33
CA VAL A 39 19.18 -1.44 -2.40
C VAL A 39 18.38 -0.96 -3.60
N CYS A 40 17.56 0.07 -3.38
CA CYS A 40 16.86 0.74 -4.46
C CYS A 40 17.78 1.79 -5.10
N LYS A 41 18.03 1.67 -6.41
CA LYS A 41 18.74 2.65 -7.24
C LYS A 41 17.87 2.96 -8.45
N ASP A 42 17.58 4.24 -8.68
CA ASP A 42 16.74 4.71 -9.78
C ASP A 42 15.39 3.98 -9.91
N GLY A 43 14.75 3.68 -8.76
CA GLY A 43 13.46 2.98 -8.70
C GLY A 43 13.52 1.47 -8.97
N LYS A 44 14.72 0.89 -9.03
CA LYS A 44 14.95 -0.55 -9.22
C LYS A 44 15.74 -1.13 -8.07
N TYR A 45 15.41 -2.36 -7.68
CA TYR A 45 16.07 -3.05 -6.58
C TYR A 45 17.20 -3.95 -7.10
N TYR A 46 18.32 -3.90 -6.40
CA TYR A 46 19.52 -4.69 -6.67
C TYR A 46 19.99 -5.36 -5.38
N PRO A 47 20.48 -6.61 -5.41
CA PRO A 47 21.02 -7.26 -4.23
C PRO A 47 22.25 -6.49 -3.73
N VAL A 48 22.33 -6.27 -2.42
CA VAL A 48 23.49 -5.63 -1.79
C VAL A 48 24.75 -6.46 -2.05
N GLN A 49 25.81 -5.80 -2.51
CA GLN A 49 27.11 -6.42 -2.80
C GLN A 49 28.21 -6.00 -1.82
N ASP A 50 28.08 -4.79 -1.26
CA ASP A 50 29.04 -4.23 -0.31
C ASP A 50 28.36 -4.01 1.04
N PHE A 51 28.90 -4.65 2.08
CA PHE A 51 28.41 -4.60 3.45
C PHE A 51 29.34 -3.80 4.38
N ASN A 52 30.37 -3.12 3.85
CA ASN A 52 31.30 -2.32 4.67
C ASN A 52 30.57 -1.21 5.44
N GLU A 53 29.57 -0.59 4.81
CA GLU A 53 28.78 0.52 5.38
C GLU A 53 27.28 0.18 5.52
N TYR A 54 26.89 -1.06 5.19
CA TYR A 54 25.49 -1.48 5.23
C TYR A 54 25.34 -2.75 6.08
N LYS A 55 24.45 -2.67 7.07
CA LYS A 55 24.08 -3.81 7.91
C LYS A 55 22.63 -4.18 7.62
N PRO A 56 22.37 -5.36 7.01
CA PRO A 56 21.00 -5.82 6.80
C PRO A 56 20.37 -6.09 8.18
N THR A 57 19.21 -5.49 8.45
CA THR A 57 18.53 -5.59 9.74
C THR A 57 17.05 -5.85 9.53
N LEU A 58 16.49 -6.81 10.27
CA LEU A 58 15.05 -6.96 10.39
C LEU A 58 14.54 -6.27 11.64
N TYR A 59 13.45 -5.52 11.46
CA TYR A 59 12.68 -4.92 12.54
C TYR A 59 11.39 -5.72 12.68
N ILE A 60 11.18 -6.37 13.83
CA ILE A 60 10.02 -7.23 14.08
C ILE A 60 9.19 -6.65 15.23
N ALA A 61 7.87 -6.55 15.02
CA ALA A 61 6.93 -6.05 16.01
C ALA A 61 5.77 -7.03 16.23
N ASN A 62 5.23 -7.05 17.45
CA ASN A 62 4.01 -7.81 17.75
C ASN A 62 2.76 -6.99 17.37
N GLN A 63 2.06 -7.42 16.31
CA GLN A 63 0.88 -6.71 15.81
C GLN A 63 -0.24 -6.56 16.86
N SER A 64 -0.46 -7.57 17.71
CA SER A 64 -1.48 -7.51 18.77
C SER A 64 -1.15 -6.44 19.80
N LEU A 65 0.12 -6.31 20.17
CA LEU A 65 0.59 -5.24 21.05
C LEU A 65 0.38 -3.86 20.41
N MET A 66 0.74 -3.70 19.13
CA MET A 66 0.51 -2.44 18.40
C MET A 66 -0.97 -2.03 18.39
N HIS A 67 -1.87 -3.00 18.21
CA HIS A 67 -3.31 -2.75 18.23
C HIS A 67 -3.84 -2.37 19.62
N VAL A 68 -3.26 -2.93 20.69
CA VAL A 68 -3.59 -2.55 22.08
C VAL A 68 -3.14 -1.11 22.38
N ILE A 69 -1.94 -0.74 21.93
CA ILE A 69 -1.40 0.62 22.11
C ILE A 69 -2.28 1.63 21.37
N ASN A 70 -2.55 1.38 20.09
CA ASN A 70 -3.41 2.23 19.28
C ASN A 70 -4.11 1.41 18.19
N LYS A 71 -5.42 1.28 18.29
CA LYS A 71 -6.22 0.48 17.34
C LYS A 71 -6.14 0.95 15.89
N ASN A 72 -5.82 2.22 15.68
CA ASN A 72 -5.80 2.87 14.36
C ASN A 72 -4.39 2.98 13.77
N ILE A 73 -3.36 2.47 14.45
CA ILE A 73 -1.97 2.60 14.01
C ILE A 73 -1.64 1.67 12.85
N VAL A 74 -2.18 0.45 12.87
CA VAL A 74 -1.94 -0.57 11.85
C VAL A 74 -3.05 -0.52 10.82
N ARG A 75 -2.71 -0.23 9.56
CA ARG A 75 -3.63 -0.26 8.42
C ARG A 75 -3.32 -1.47 7.54
N PRO A 76 -4.26 -2.40 7.33
CA PRO A 76 -4.10 -3.45 6.34
C PRO A 76 -4.19 -2.85 4.93
N VAL A 77 -3.11 -2.93 4.15
CA VAL A 77 -3.04 -2.36 2.78
C VAL A 77 -3.10 -3.47 1.73
N GLY A 78 -2.63 -4.67 2.05
CA GLY A 78 -2.57 -5.80 1.10
C GLY A 78 -3.91 -6.33 0.61
N PHE A 79 -5.04 -5.79 1.10
CA PHE A 79 -6.38 -6.13 0.62
C PHE A 79 -7.03 -5.01 -0.22
N GLN A 80 -6.27 -3.97 -0.56
CA GLN A 80 -6.76 -2.90 -1.41
C GLN A 80 -6.75 -3.29 -2.89
N ALA A 81 -7.43 -2.49 -3.72
CA ALA A 81 -7.71 -2.79 -5.13
C ALA A 81 -6.49 -2.68 -6.08
N VAL A 82 -5.30 -3.11 -5.65
CA VAL A 82 -4.03 -3.03 -6.36
C VAL A 82 -3.12 -4.22 -6.03
N MET A 83 -2.32 -4.69 -6.98
CA MET A 83 -1.59 -5.96 -6.86
C MET A 83 -0.32 -5.85 -6.02
N ARG A 84 0.45 -4.75 -6.11
CA ARG A 84 1.71 -4.63 -5.36
C ARG A 84 1.53 -4.76 -3.84
N PRO A 85 0.62 -4.04 -3.16
CA PRO A 85 0.40 -4.23 -1.74
C PRO A 85 -0.06 -5.65 -1.39
N LEU A 86 -0.87 -6.28 -2.25
CA LEU A 86 -1.31 -7.65 -2.05
C LEU A 86 -0.15 -8.64 -2.05
N LEU A 87 0.69 -8.60 -3.09
CA LEU A 87 1.84 -9.50 -3.25
C LEU A 87 2.89 -9.30 -2.16
N GLN A 88 2.99 -8.08 -1.63
CA GLN A 88 3.86 -7.75 -0.51
C GLN A 88 3.25 -8.07 0.86
N THR A 89 2.00 -8.55 0.93
CA THR A 89 1.22 -8.73 2.18
C THR A 89 1.27 -7.49 3.07
N ALA A 90 1.05 -6.36 2.43
CA ALA A 90 1.32 -5.02 2.92
C ALA A 90 0.49 -4.59 4.13
N PHE A 91 1.17 -3.92 5.05
CA PHE A 91 0.60 -3.16 6.15
C PHE A 91 1.27 -1.79 6.20
N ALA A 92 0.57 -0.80 6.73
CA ALA A 92 1.10 0.53 6.96
C ALA A 92 0.96 0.90 8.44
N LEU A 93 2.01 1.47 9.02
CA LEU A 93 1.98 2.04 10.36
C LEU A 93 1.84 3.55 10.28
N ASN A 94 0.81 4.11 10.91
CA ASN A 94 0.61 5.56 10.94
C ASN A 94 1.64 6.22 11.88
N MET A 95 2.60 6.96 11.33
CA MET A 95 3.71 7.61 12.02
C MET A 95 3.44 9.10 12.32
N THR A 96 2.25 9.43 12.82
CA THR A 96 2.00 10.79 13.36
C THR A 96 2.88 11.08 14.58
N SER A 97 2.94 12.35 15.00
CA SER A 97 3.66 12.75 16.22
C SER A 97 3.23 11.99 17.47
N GLU A 98 1.97 11.60 17.54
CA GLU A 98 1.38 10.84 18.65
C GLU A 98 1.83 9.36 18.66
N ASN A 99 2.30 8.84 17.52
CA ASN A 99 2.67 7.44 17.36
C ASN A 99 4.19 7.22 17.28
N LYS A 100 5.02 8.26 17.50
CA LYS A 100 6.48 8.17 17.35
C LYS A 100 7.13 7.09 18.23
N ASP A 101 6.60 6.90 19.43
CA ASP A 101 7.14 5.94 20.40
C ASP A 101 6.86 4.49 20.01
N ILE A 102 6.03 4.24 18.98
CA ILE A 102 5.71 2.89 18.52
C ILE A 102 6.94 2.11 18.07
N LEU A 103 7.95 2.82 17.54
CA LEU A 103 9.19 2.23 17.07
C LEU A 103 9.96 1.51 18.19
N SER A 104 9.78 1.92 19.45
CA SER A 104 10.40 1.25 20.61
C SER A 104 9.88 -0.18 20.86
N ASN A 105 8.77 -0.56 20.23
CA ASN A 105 8.20 -1.90 20.32
C ASN A 105 8.70 -2.84 19.22
N PHE A 106 9.62 -2.38 18.37
CA PHE A 106 10.32 -3.24 17.42
C PHE A 106 11.55 -3.86 18.07
N ILE A 107 11.76 -5.13 17.77
CA ILE A 107 12.99 -5.85 18.05
C ILE A 107 13.85 -5.82 16.80
N GLU A 108 15.11 -5.46 16.95
CA GLU A 108 16.10 -5.45 15.88
C GLU A 108 16.83 -6.79 15.83
N ILE A 109 16.97 -7.34 14.62
CA ILE A 109 17.75 -8.55 14.36
C ILE A 109 18.74 -8.22 13.25
N GLU A 110 20.02 -8.10 13.60
CA GLU A 110 21.10 -7.98 12.62
C GLU A 110 21.22 -9.30 11.84
N LEU A 111 21.27 -9.19 10.52
CA LEU A 111 21.33 -10.32 9.61
C LEU A 111 22.78 -10.55 9.11
N PRO A 112 23.08 -11.74 8.59
CA PRO A 112 24.39 -12.02 7.98
C PRO A 112 24.74 -11.07 6.84
N GLN A 113 25.95 -10.51 6.88
CA GLN A 113 26.50 -9.67 5.81
C GLN A 113 27.12 -10.54 4.69
N SER A 114 26.27 -11.13 3.85
CA SER A 114 26.69 -12.01 2.75
C SER A 114 26.08 -11.60 1.41
N PRO A 115 26.90 -11.23 0.41
CA PRO A 115 26.45 -10.98 -0.96
C PRO A 115 25.75 -12.19 -1.59
N GLU A 116 26.19 -13.41 -1.24
CA GLU A 116 25.59 -14.66 -1.72
C GLU A 116 24.17 -14.83 -1.18
N VAL A 117 23.95 -14.56 0.10
CA VAL A 117 22.62 -14.57 0.72
C VAL A 117 21.73 -13.51 0.08
N ALA A 118 22.24 -12.29 -0.08
CA ALA A 118 21.49 -11.20 -0.72
C ALA A 118 21.05 -11.57 -2.15
N LEU A 119 21.97 -12.13 -2.94
CA LEU A 119 21.69 -12.58 -4.30
C LEU A 119 20.69 -13.74 -4.33
N ALA A 120 20.80 -14.71 -3.41
CA ALA A 120 19.87 -15.83 -3.33
C ALA A 120 18.45 -15.36 -3.00
N ILE A 121 18.30 -14.46 -2.04
CA ILE A 121 17.00 -13.86 -1.69
C ILE A 121 16.42 -13.10 -2.87
N TYR A 122 17.21 -12.22 -3.51
CA TYR A 122 16.77 -11.46 -4.68
C TYR A 122 16.25 -12.37 -5.81
N ARG A 123 16.99 -13.44 -6.13
CA ARG A 123 16.60 -14.42 -7.16
C ARG A 123 15.39 -15.25 -6.76
N SER A 124 15.18 -15.53 -5.47
CA SER A 124 13.99 -16.28 -5.01
C SER A 124 12.67 -15.53 -5.22
N PHE A 125 12.74 -14.21 -5.45
CA PHE A 125 11.62 -13.35 -5.85
C PHE A 125 11.59 -13.08 -7.36
N ASN A 126 12.24 -13.95 -8.14
CA ASN A 126 12.33 -13.81 -9.59
C ASN A 126 12.89 -12.45 -10.01
N ASP A 127 13.98 -12.05 -9.35
CA ASP A 127 14.65 -10.75 -9.48
C ASP A 127 13.73 -9.57 -9.11
N GLY A 128 12.84 -9.79 -8.14
CA GLY A 128 11.86 -8.83 -7.63
C GLY A 128 10.49 -8.87 -8.33
N ARG A 129 10.37 -9.52 -9.49
CA ARG A 129 9.12 -9.52 -10.29
C ARG A 129 7.91 -10.06 -9.56
N ASP A 130 8.12 -10.95 -8.58
CA ASP A 130 7.03 -11.56 -7.82
C ASP A 130 6.33 -10.59 -6.86
N ILE A 131 6.99 -9.49 -6.48
CA ILE A 131 6.46 -8.48 -5.53
C ILE A 131 6.42 -7.06 -6.11
N PHE A 132 6.85 -6.89 -7.37
CA PHE A 132 6.74 -5.66 -8.16
C PHE A 132 6.03 -5.99 -9.48
N PRO A 133 4.69 -6.15 -9.46
CA PRO A 133 3.92 -6.45 -10.65
C PRO A 133 3.99 -5.27 -11.65
N ASP A 134 4.00 -5.60 -12.94
CA ASP A 134 3.79 -4.62 -14.00
C ASP A 134 2.30 -4.27 -14.07
N GLU A 135 1.88 -3.31 -13.24
CA GLU A 135 0.50 -2.81 -13.17
C GLU A 135 0.40 -1.35 -13.63
N PRO A 136 -0.73 -0.91 -14.22
CA PRO A 136 -0.93 0.45 -14.71
C PRO A 136 -0.64 1.54 -13.68
N VAL A 137 -0.91 1.27 -12.40
CA VAL A 137 -0.66 2.24 -11.32
C VAL A 137 0.82 2.66 -11.27
N MET A 138 1.76 1.80 -11.68
CA MET A 138 3.18 2.14 -11.80
C MET A 138 3.42 3.23 -12.87
N SER A 139 2.73 3.15 -14.01
CA SER A 139 2.82 4.18 -15.05
C SER A 139 2.16 5.48 -14.59
N LEU A 140 1.01 5.43 -13.89
CA LEU A 140 0.39 6.64 -13.30
C LEU A 140 1.33 7.30 -12.29
N LYS A 141 1.97 6.50 -11.44
CA LYS A 141 2.96 6.98 -10.48
C LYS A 141 4.07 7.76 -11.20
N ASN A 142 4.63 7.21 -12.28
CA ASN A 142 5.70 7.89 -13.02
C ASN A 142 5.21 9.20 -13.64
N ILE A 143 4.01 9.19 -14.26
CA ILE A 143 3.38 10.41 -14.78
C ILE A 143 3.25 11.46 -13.68
N VAL A 144 2.74 11.09 -12.50
CA VAL A 144 2.55 12.03 -11.38
C VAL A 144 3.89 12.52 -10.82
N ARG A 145 4.93 11.67 -10.75
CA ARG A 145 6.26 12.04 -10.24
C ARG A 145 7.01 12.99 -11.17
N GLU A 146 6.90 12.75 -12.48
CA GLU A 146 7.58 13.56 -13.50
C GLU A 146 6.83 14.86 -13.77
N ARG A 147 5.51 14.82 -13.69
CA ARG A 147 4.66 15.98 -13.93
C ARG A 147 4.67 16.88 -12.70
N ARG A 148 5.25 18.07 -12.85
CA ARG A 148 5.17 19.15 -11.86
C ARG A 148 3.84 19.90 -11.95
N GLU A 149 2.73 19.18 -12.07
CA GLU A 149 1.40 19.77 -12.20
C GLU A 149 0.40 19.09 -11.26
N LEU A 150 -0.40 19.90 -10.57
CA LEU A 150 -1.44 19.44 -9.66
C LEU A 150 -2.81 19.87 -10.21
N ASN A 151 -3.80 18.99 -10.09
CA ASN A 151 -5.16 19.35 -10.45
C ASN A 151 -5.79 20.24 -9.36
N GLU A 152 -6.31 21.39 -9.74
CA GLU A 152 -6.97 22.37 -8.86
C GLU A 152 -8.11 21.75 -8.04
N GLY A 153 -8.93 20.90 -8.67
CA GLY A 153 -10.04 20.21 -8.01
C GLY A 153 -9.55 19.25 -6.93
N LEU A 154 -8.55 18.41 -7.25
CA LEU A 154 -7.95 17.47 -6.29
C LEU A 154 -7.21 18.21 -5.16
N PHE A 155 -6.51 19.30 -5.47
CA PHE A 155 -5.85 20.14 -4.47
C PHE A 155 -6.84 20.74 -3.46
N LYS A 156 -7.96 21.29 -3.96
CA LYS A 156 -9.04 21.81 -3.10
C LYS A 156 -9.71 20.72 -2.28
N GLN A 157 -9.92 19.54 -2.86
CA GLN A 157 -10.44 18.38 -2.15
C GLN A 157 -9.51 18.01 -0.99
N TYR A 158 -8.21 17.87 -1.25
CA TYR A 158 -7.19 17.60 -0.23
C TYR A 158 -7.22 18.64 0.90
N CYS A 159 -7.24 19.94 0.57
CA CYS A 159 -7.28 20.99 1.60
C CYS A 159 -8.53 20.88 2.48
N ARG A 160 -9.67 20.55 1.91
CA ARG A 160 -10.94 20.38 2.64
C ARG A 160 -10.91 19.16 3.56
N GLU A 161 -10.46 18.02 3.04
CA GLU A 161 -10.45 16.73 3.74
C GLU A 161 -9.51 16.76 4.95
N TYR A 162 -8.31 17.29 4.76
CA TYR A 162 -7.28 17.37 5.80
C TYR A 162 -7.29 18.70 6.56
N LYS A 163 -8.33 19.54 6.36
CA LYS A 163 -8.51 20.86 6.98
C LYS A 163 -7.26 21.74 6.91
N LYS A 164 -6.62 21.77 5.73
CA LYS A 164 -5.39 22.53 5.49
C LYS A 164 -5.70 23.92 4.92
N PRO A 165 -4.90 24.94 5.26
CA PRO A 165 -5.08 26.29 4.73
C PRO A 165 -4.69 26.35 3.24
N GLU A 166 -5.69 26.44 2.35
CA GLU A 166 -5.49 26.42 0.89
C GLU A 166 -4.48 27.47 0.43
N ALA A 167 -4.64 28.74 0.84
CA ALA A 167 -3.78 29.84 0.39
C ALA A 167 -2.29 29.62 0.75
N VAL A 168 -2.03 29.14 1.97
CA VAL A 168 -0.66 28.90 2.45
C VAL A 168 -0.03 27.69 1.75
N LEU A 169 -0.80 26.63 1.51
CA LEU A 169 -0.31 25.47 0.76
C LEU A 169 -0.07 25.80 -0.71
N ARG A 170 -0.95 26.59 -1.31
CA ARG A 170 -0.83 27.02 -2.71
C ARG A 170 0.47 27.77 -2.93
N GLU A 171 0.74 28.78 -2.11
CA GLU A 171 1.97 29.59 -2.20
C GLU A 171 3.23 28.71 -2.16
N LYS A 172 3.30 27.74 -1.24
CA LYS A 172 4.43 26.81 -1.11
C LYS A 172 4.54 25.82 -2.26
N LEU A 173 3.40 25.30 -2.74
CA LEU A 173 3.40 24.31 -3.82
C LEU A 173 3.75 24.95 -5.16
N GLU A 174 3.32 26.19 -5.40
CA GLU A 174 3.60 26.93 -6.63
C GLU A 174 5.09 27.27 -6.82
N GLU A 175 5.92 27.15 -5.77
CA GLU A 175 7.38 27.20 -5.89
C GLU A 175 7.96 26.09 -6.79
N ASN A 176 7.31 24.91 -6.80
CA ASN A 176 7.82 23.70 -7.45
C ASN A 176 6.83 23.03 -8.41
N PHE A 177 5.55 23.37 -8.34
CA PHE A 177 4.45 22.77 -9.10
C PHE A 177 3.59 23.84 -9.74
N ARG A 178 2.91 23.51 -10.84
CA ARG A 178 1.87 24.34 -11.45
C ARG A 178 0.52 23.78 -11.10
N ILE A 179 -0.39 24.61 -10.62
CA ILE A 179 -1.77 24.17 -10.40
C ILE A 179 -2.57 24.40 -11.68
N THR A 180 -3.20 23.35 -12.18
CA THR A 180 -3.92 23.33 -13.47
C THR A 180 -5.29 22.70 -13.31
N ASN A 181 -6.17 22.88 -14.31
CA ASN A 181 -7.46 22.18 -14.34
C ASN A 181 -7.40 20.85 -15.09
N THR A 182 -6.21 20.39 -15.48
CA THR A 182 -6.04 19.17 -16.26
C THR A 182 -5.82 17.97 -15.34
N LEU A 183 -6.40 16.83 -15.69
CA LEU A 183 -6.06 15.54 -15.10
C LEU A 183 -5.00 14.86 -15.98
N PRO A 184 -4.18 13.95 -15.44
CA PRO A 184 -3.38 13.06 -16.27
C PRO A 184 -4.27 12.32 -17.27
N LEU A 185 -3.88 12.30 -18.54
CA LEU A 185 -4.56 11.48 -19.53
C LEU A 185 -4.30 10.01 -19.18
N ILE A 186 -5.38 9.25 -18.96
CA ILE A 186 -5.32 7.80 -18.82
C ILE A 186 -5.64 7.23 -20.19
N GLU A 187 -4.65 6.62 -20.83
CA GLU A 187 -4.82 6.00 -22.13
C GLU A 187 -5.87 4.86 -22.06
N PRO A 188 -6.70 4.65 -23.10
CA PRO A 188 -7.71 3.59 -23.09
C PRO A 188 -7.13 2.20 -22.79
N GLU A 189 -5.95 1.88 -23.33
CA GLU A 189 -5.24 0.62 -23.06
C GLU A 189 -4.91 0.45 -21.57
N MET A 190 -4.51 1.54 -20.93
CA MET A 190 -4.21 1.57 -19.51
C MET A 190 -5.45 1.28 -18.67
N PHE A 191 -6.58 1.90 -19.02
CA PHE A 191 -7.87 1.64 -18.38
C PHE A 191 -8.29 0.17 -18.54
N THR A 192 -8.17 -0.39 -19.75
CA THR A 192 -8.45 -1.81 -20.01
C THR A 192 -7.58 -2.73 -19.16
N LYS A 193 -6.27 -2.44 -19.05
CA LYS A 193 -5.36 -3.22 -18.20
C LYS A 193 -5.75 -3.15 -16.72
N MET A 194 -6.12 -1.96 -16.21
CA MET A 194 -6.61 -1.80 -14.83
C MET A 194 -7.88 -2.63 -14.58
N THR A 195 -8.85 -2.57 -15.51
CA THR A 195 -10.08 -3.36 -15.42
C THR A 195 -9.77 -4.86 -15.40
N SER A 196 -8.94 -5.35 -16.32
CA SER A 196 -8.56 -6.78 -16.35
C SER A 196 -7.84 -7.20 -15.06
N GLU A 197 -6.94 -6.40 -14.51
CA GLU A 197 -6.28 -6.74 -13.24
C GLU A 197 -7.26 -6.87 -12.07
N VAL A 198 -8.23 -5.97 -11.98
CA VAL A 198 -9.26 -6.05 -10.93
C VAL A 198 -10.16 -7.27 -11.13
N TYR A 199 -10.72 -7.46 -12.32
CA TYR A 199 -11.75 -8.47 -12.57
C TYR A 199 -11.18 -9.89 -12.78
N ASP A 200 -10.02 -10.02 -13.40
CA ASP A 200 -9.45 -11.32 -13.80
C ASP A 200 -8.41 -11.83 -12.80
N LYS A 201 -7.80 -10.96 -12.00
CA LYS A 201 -6.78 -11.35 -11.01
C LYS A 201 -7.24 -11.13 -9.58
N LEU A 202 -7.54 -9.88 -9.22
CA LEU A 202 -7.78 -9.51 -7.82
C LEU A 202 -9.08 -10.11 -7.28
N ILE A 203 -10.20 -9.95 -7.99
CA ILE A 203 -11.50 -10.48 -7.56
C ILE A 203 -11.45 -12.02 -7.43
N PRO A 204 -10.92 -12.78 -8.41
CA PRO A 204 -10.74 -14.22 -8.28
C PRO A 204 -9.84 -14.61 -7.11
N TRP A 205 -8.71 -13.92 -6.92
CA TRP A 205 -7.80 -14.18 -5.79
C TRP A 205 -8.50 -13.96 -4.44
N ILE A 206 -9.22 -12.84 -4.28
CA ILE A 206 -10.02 -12.55 -3.09
C ILE A 206 -11.07 -13.65 -2.90
N LYS A 207 -11.74 -14.06 -3.98
CA LYS A 207 -12.76 -15.09 -3.94
C LYS A 207 -12.20 -16.43 -3.45
N GLU A 208 -11.04 -16.83 -3.94
CA GLU A 208 -10.39 -18.08 -3.56
C GLU A 208 -9.83 -18.04 -2.12
N ASN A 209 -9.16 -16.96 -1.75
CA ASN A 209 -8.36 -16.90 -0.52
C ASN A 209 -9.11 -16.32 0.69
N ILE A 210 -10.18 -15.53 0.47
CA ILE A 210 -10.91 -14.83 1.54
C ILE A 210 -12.32 -15.40 1.74
N SER A 211 -13.02 -15.80 0.67
CA SER A 211 -14.42 -16.26 0.77
C SER A 211 -14.62 -17.51 1.61
N TYR A 212 -13.55 -18.27 1.87
CA TYR A 212 -13.59 -19.47 2.72
C TYR A 212 -14.01 -19.16 4.18
N ARG A 213 -14.01 -17.89 4.60
CA ARG A 213 -14.49 -17.45 5.94
C ARG A 213 -16.01 -17.23 6.06
N LYS A 214 -16.83 -17.78 5.15
CA LYS A 214 -18.31 -17.61 5.11
C LYS A 214 -18.77 -16.15 4.98
N CYS A 215 -17.98 -15.25 4.40
CA CYS A 215 -18.50 -13.98 3.91
C CYS A 215 -19.26 -14.27 2.61
N ARG A 216 -20.55 -14.61 2.71
CA ARG A 216 -21.40 -14.82 1.53
C ARG A 216 -21.63 -13.48 0.87
N TYR A 217 -21.16 -13.32 -0.37
CA TYR A 217 -21.74 -12.34 -1.27
C TYR A 217 -23.22 -12.66 -1.39
N ALA A 218 -24.10 -11.71 -1.06
CA ALA A 218 -25.50 -11.87 -1.38
C ALA A 218 -25.58 -11.99 -2.91
N GLU A 219 -26.09 -13.11 -3.41
CA GLU A 219 -26.32 -13.28 -4.83
C GLU A 219 -27.17 -12.10 -5.33
N GLU A 220 -26.69 -11.43 -6.38
CA GLU A 220 -27.26 -10.19 -6.91
C GLU A 220 -28.73 -10.32 -7.39
N ASN A 221 -29.28 -11.54 -7.40
CA ASN A 221 -30.61 -11.83 -7.94
C ASN A 221 -31.65 -12.35 -6.92
N ASN A 222 -31.41 -12.27 -5.61
CA ASN A 222 -32.42 -12.66 -4.62
C ASN A 222 -33.00 -11.45 -3.86
N PRO A 223 -34.17 -10.90 -4.26
CA PRO A 223 -34.78 -9.75 -3.59
C PRO A 223 -35.22 -10.02 -2.14
N ASN A 224 -35.19 -11.27 -1.67
CA ASN A 224 -35.54 -11.64 -0.29
C ASN A 224 -34.33 -11.87 0.63
N ALA A 225 -33.08 -11.72 0.16
CA ALA A 225 -31.87 -11.97 0.96
C ALA A 225 -31.70 -11.03 2.18
N TYR A 226 -32.52 -9.98 2.28
CA TYR A 226 -32.46 -9.00 3.37
C TYR A 226 -33.45 -9.26 4.51
N GLN A 227 -34.42 -10.17 4.35
CA GLN A 227 -35.42 -10.43 5.40
C GLN A 227 -34.92 -11.34 6.53
N ASP A 228 -33.84 -12.09 6.30
CA ASP A 228 -33.26 -13.03 7.28
C ASP A 228 -32.08 -12.45 8.10
N LEU A 229 -31.74 -11.17 7.92
CA LEU A 229 -30.62 -10.52 8.61
C LEU A 229 -30.98 -9.84 9.94
N PHE A 230 -32.23 -9.96 10.40
CA PHE A 230 -32.64 -9.50 11.74
C PHE A 230 -33.01 -10.70 12.63
N PRO A 231 -32.35 -10.89 13.78
CA PRO A 231 -32.76 -11.94 14.72
C PRO A 231 -34.17 -11.65 15.24
N LYS A 232 -35.10 -12.58 14.96
CA LYS A 232 -36.48 -12.60 15.48
C LYS A 232 -36.53 -13.01 16.96
N SER A 233 -35.75 -12.37 17.82
CA SER A 233 -35.85 -12.57 19.26
C SER A 233 -35.51 -11.29 20.01
N LEU A 234 -36.52 -10.44 20.16
CA LEU A 234 -36.76 -9.54 21.29
C LEU A 234 -38.20 -9.02 21.17
N VAL A 235 -39.14 -9.91 21.50
CA VAL A 235 -40.34 -9.61 22.27
C VAL A 235 -40.14 -10.31 23.61
#